data_AF-A0A2V6ZDW0-F1
#
_entry.id   AF-A0A2V6ZDW0-F1
#
_cell.length_a   1.000
_cell.length_b   1.000
_cell.length_c   1.000
_cell.angle_alpha   90.00
_cell.angle_beta   90.00
_cell.angle_gamma   90.00
#
_symmetry.space_group_name_H-M   'P 1'
#
loop_
_entity.id
_entity.type
_entity.pdbx_description
1 polymer ?
#
loop_
_entity_poly.entity_id
_entity_poly.type
_entity_poly.pdbx_seq_one_letter_code
_entity_poly.pdbx_strand_id
1 'polypeptide(L)'
;MGRKPPAAGMAAPKAVPKATTIRLKAELITGLTLLQHILKKPMNRMINEAVRLYVERQSVQVETDLKDVLERIKAYRRSDPSYKKLWDEFVDAEARYGKDDPVEGRIKNAGPVQARVREILGR
;
A
#
# COMPACT_ATOMS: atom_id res chain seq x y z
N MET A 1 -13.74 -28.28 -23.19
CA MET A 1 -12.36 -27.98 -22.75
C MET A 1 -12.42 -27.07 -21.53
N GLY A 2 -12.37 -27.64 -20.32
CA GLY A 2 -12.46 -26.90 -19.07
C GLY A 2 -11.13 -26.22 -18.73
N ARG A 3 -11.15 -24.92 -18.42
CA ARG A 3 -9.98 -24.19 -17.93
C ARG A 3 -9.69 -24.66 -16.50
N LYS A 4 -8.55 -25.32 -16.32
CA LYS A 4 -7.99 -25.69 -15.02
C LYS A 4 -7.79 -24.40 -14.19
N PRO A 5 -8.30 -24.32 -12.95
CA PRO A 5 -8.03 -23.17 -12.10
C PRO A 5 -6.53 -23.10 -11.76
N PRO A 6 -5.96 -21.88 -11.60
CA PRO A 6 -4.56 -21.73 -11.23
C PRO A 6 -4.31 -22.36 -9.85
N ALA A 7 -3.23 -23.12 -9.74
CA ALA A 7 -2.84 -23.80 -8.52
C ALA A 7 -2.70 -22.79 -7.36
N ALA A 8 -3.65 -22.84 -6.43
CA ALA A 8 -3.51 -22.22 -5.13
C ALA A 8 -2.39 -22.95 -4.37
N GLY A 9 -1.34 -22.24 -3.98
CA GLY A 9 -0.33 -22.77 -3.07
C GLY A 9 1.12 -22.59 -3.46
N MET A 10 1.51 -21.46 -4.07
CA MET A 10 2.90 -21.02 -3.89
C MET A 10 2.96 -20.24 -2.57
N ALA A 11 3.31 -20.95 -1.49
CA ALA A 11 3.64 -20.32 -0.23
C ALA A 11 4.69 -19.23 -0.50
N ALA A 12 4.40 -18.00 -0.09
CA ALA A 12 5.32 -16.88 -0.23
C ALA A 12 6.69 -17.28 0.36
N PRO A 13 7.81 -16.96 -0.31
CA PRO A 13 9.13 -17.32 0.19
C PRO A 13 9.32 -16.76 1.61
N LYS A 14 9.74 -17.61 2.54
CA LYS A 14 10.03 -17.20 3.92
C LYS A 14 11.07 -16.08 3.88
N ALA A 15 10.67 -14.88 4.29
CA ALA A 15 11.56 -13.73 4.32
C ALA A 15 12.78 -14.01 5.21
N VAL A 16 13.97 -13.78 4.66
CA VAL A 16 15.22 -13.96 5.41
C VAL A 16 15.31 -12.86 6.48
N PRO A 17 15.63 -13.18 7.75
CA PRO A 17 15.78 -12.17 8.78
C PRO A 17 16.90 -11.18 8.43
N LYS A 18 16.59 -9.88 8.41
CA LYS A 18 17.57 -8.81 8.21
C LYS A 18 18.09 -8.32 9.56
N ALA A 19 19.40 -8.44 9.78
CA ALA A 19 20.04 -7.88 10.97
C ALA A 19 19.82 -6.37 11.03
N THR A 20 19.26 -5.90 12.14
CA THR A 20 18.91 -4.49 12.35
C THR A 20 19.31 -4.08 13.76
N THR A 21 19.97 -2.93 13.89
CA THR A 21 20.37 -2.37 15.18
C THR A 21 19.47 -1.19 15.52
N ILE A 22 18.83 -1.24 16.69
CA ILE A 22 17.98 -0.16 17.21
C ILE A 22 18.54 0.35 18.53
N ARG A 23 18.46 1.68 18.75
CA ARG A 23 18.84 2.31 20.01
C ARG A 23 17.61 2.39 20.91
N LEU A 24 17.72 1.83 22.11
CA LEU A 24 16.67 1.85 23.12
C LEU A 24 17.06 2.79 24.27
N LYS A 25 16.06 3.40 24.91
CA LYS A 25 16.27 4.18 26.14
C LYS A 25 16.81 3.26 27.25
N ALA A 26 17.65 3.79 28.13
CA ALA A 26 18.29 3.03 29.20
C ALA A 26 17.27 2.30 30.09
N GLU A 27 16.16 2.96 30.43
CA GLU A 27 15.06 2.38 31.22
C GLU A 27 14.48 1.11 30.60
N LEU A 28 14.32 1.09 29.27
CA LEU A 28 13.81 -0.08 28.55
C LEU A 28 14.83 -1.22 28.55
N ILE A 29 16.13 -0.90 28.42
CA ILE A 29 17.21 -1.89 28.49
C ILE A 29 17.20 -2.54 29.87
N THR A 30 17.17 -1.76 30.95
CA THR A 30 17.13 -2.27 32.32
C THR A 30 15.93 -3.20 32.54
N GLY A 31 14.73 -2.78 32.11
CA GLY A 31 13.53 -3.61 32.19
C GLY A 31 13.65 -4.92 31.39
N LEU A 32 14.15 -4.84 30.15
CA LEU A 32 14.35 -6.02 29.31
C LEU A 32 15.40 -6.99 29.87
N THR A 33 16.46 -6.46 30.49
CA THR A 33 17.47 -7.29 31.17
C THR A 33 16.84 -8.03 32.35
N LEU A 34 16.03 -7.36 33.19
CA LEU A 34 15.31 -8.03 34.27
C LEU A 34 14.40 -9.16 33.74
N LEU A 35 13.60 -8.86 32.71
CA LEU A 35 12.71 -9.82 32.07
C LEU A 35 13.45 -11.00 31.45
N GLN A 36 14.61 -10.76 30.83
CA GLN A 36 15.46 -11.82 30.27
C GLN A 36 15.89 -12.81 31.36
N HIS A 37 16.29 -12.33 32.54
CA HIS A 37 16.73 -13.18 33.65
C HIS A 37 15.60 -14.01 34.25
N ILE A 38 14.40 -13.44 34.35
CA ILE A 38 13.21 -14.10 34.91
C ILE A 38 12.61 -15.09 33.90
N LEU A 39 12.33 -14.63 32.68
CA LEU A 39 11.64 -15.40 31.64
C LEU A 39 12.55 -16.38 30.90
N LYS A 40 13.88 -16.30 31.12
CA LYS A 40 14.90 -17.09 30.42
C LYS A 40 14.78 -17.01 28.89
N LYS A 41 14.32 -15.88 28.38
CA LYS A 41 14.17 -15.60 26.94
C LYS A 41 15.23 -14.59 26.48
N PRO A 42 15.86 -14.78 25.30
CA PRO A 42 16.77 -13.79 24.74
C PRO A 42 16.07 -12.45 24.50
N MET A 43 16.73 -11.33 24.84
CA MET A 43 16.20 -9.99 24.68
C MET A 43 15.72 -9.70 23.24
N ASN A 44 16.50 -10.07 22.22
CA ASN A 44 16.13 -9.89 20.82
C ASN A 44 14.83 -10.63 20.45
N ARG A 45 14.59 -11.80 21.03
CA ARG A 45 13.35 -12.56 20.81
C ARG A 45 12.15 -11.82 21.39
N MET A 46 12.28 -11.28 22.61
CA MET A 46 11.22 -10.50 23.25
C MET A 46 10.91 -9.21 22.47
N ILE A 47 11.94 -8.53 21.97
CA ILE A 47 11.79 -7.34 21.14
C ILE A 47 11.05 -7.70 19.84
N ASN A 48 11.46 -8.75 19.14
CA ASN A 48 10.82 -9.18 17.90
C ASN A 48 9.36 -9.60 18.14
N GLU A 49 9.07 -10.34 19.21
CA GLU A 49 7.70 -10.71 19.60
C GLU A 49 6.85 -9.46 19.86
N ALA A 50 7.36 -8.49 20.64
CA ALA A 50 6.67 -7.24 20.95
C ALA A 50 6.40 -6.39 19.70
N VAL A 51 7.41 -6.21 18.84
CA VAL A 51 7.29 -5.45 17.59
C VAL A 51 6.30 -6.11 16.64
N ARG A 52 6.33 -7.45 16.52
CA ARG A 52 5.38 -8.19 15.69
C ARG A 52 3.95 -7.94 16.16
N LEU A 53 3.67 -8.12 17.45
CA LEU A 53 2.33 -7.91 18.01
C LEU A 53 1.85 -6.47 17.83
N TYR A 54 2.74 -5.50 18.02
CA TYR A 54 2.43 -4.09 17.78
C TYR A 54 2.05 -3.84 16.31
N VAL A 55 2.88 -4.30 15.37
CA VAL A 55 2.61 -4.11 13.93
C VAL A 55 1.32 -4.78 13.52
N GLU A 56 1.08 -6.04 13.90
CA GLU A 56 -0.16 -6.76 13.58
C GLU A 56 -1.39 -6.00 14.08
N ARG A 57 -1.36 -5.53 15.33
CA ARG A 57 -2.47 -4.75 15.91
C ARG A 57 -2.68 -3.42 15.20
N GLN A 58 -1.61 -2.67 14.92
CA GLN A 58 -1.71 -1.36 14.27
C GLN A 58 -2.18 -1.49 12.82
N SER A 59 -1.73 -2.52 12.10
CA SER A 59 -2.18 -2.77 10.72
C SER A 59 -3.69 -3.02 10.65
N VAL A 60 -4.25 -3.82 11.57
CA VAL A 60 -5.70 -4.07 11.62
C VAL A 60 -6.48 -2.79 11.99
N GLN A 61 -5.96 -1.99 12.93
CA GLN A 61 -6.60 -0.74 13.30
C GLN A 61 -6.64 0.23 12.11
N VAL A 62 -5.50 0.44 11.45
CA VAL A 62 -5.41 1.33 10.29
C VAL A 62 -6.31 0.85 9.14
N GLU A 63 -6.39 -0.46 8.91
CA GLU A 63 -7.30 -1.01 7.90
C GLU A 63 -8.76 -0.68 8.21
N THR A 64 -9.16 -0.81 9.47
CA THR A 64 -10.52 -0.47 9.93
C THR A 64 -10.79 1.02 9.75
N ASP A 65 -9.89 1.89 10.23
CA ASP A 65 -10.06 3.33 10.15
C ASP A 65 -10.15 3.81 8.69
N LEU A 66 -9.33 3.25 7.79
CA LEU A 66 -9.37 3.57 6.37
C LEU A 66 -10.67 3.10 5.71
N LYS A 67 -11.20 1.94 6.08
CA LYS A 67 -12.52 1.48 5.61
C LYS A 67 -13.62 2.44 6.05
N ASP A 68 -13.60 2.89 7.29
CA ASP A 68 -14.60 3.81 7.82
C ASP A 68 -14.54 5.17 7.12
N VAL A 69 -13.33 5.71 6.91
CA VAL A 69 -13.14 6.96 6.15
C VAL A 69 -13.65 6.79 4.72
N LEU A 70 -13.33 5.67 4.06
CA LEU A 70 -13.78 5.39 2.70
C LEU A 70 -15.32 5.30 2.61
N GLU A 71 -15.97 4.63 3.56
CA GLU A 71 -17.43 4.55 3.59
C GLU A 71 -18.08 5.91 3.86
N ARG A 72 -17.48 6.76 4.71
CA ARG A 72 -17.95 8.15 4.90
C ARG A 72 -17.84 8.97 3.62
N ILE A 73 -16.74 8.86 2.88
CA ILE A 73 -16.58 9.54 1.58
C ILE A 73 -17.63 9.05 0.57
N LYS A 74 -17.85 7.72 0.50
CA LYS A 74 -18.89 7.14 -0.37
C LYS A 74 -20.29 7.61 0.02
N ALA A 75 -20.59 7.69 1.32
CA ALA A 75 -21.87 8.16 1.82
C ALA A 75 -22.09 9.63 1.45
N TYR A 76 -21.09 10.49 1.68
CA TYR A 76 -21.12 11.90 1.26
C TYR A 76 -21.42 12.03 -0.24
N ARG A 77 -20.70 11.29 -1.07
CA ARG A 77 -20.90 11.26 -2.53
C ARG A 77 -22.30 10.81 -2.94
N ARG A 78 -22.88 9.83 -2.24
CA ARG A 78 -24.26 9.36 -2.50
C ARG A 78 -25.30 10.37 -2.03
N SER A 79 -25.02 11.09 -0.95
CA SER A 79 -25.95 12.06 -0.36
C SER A 79 -26.00 13.39 -1.10
N ASP A 80 -24.97 13.73 -1.87
CA ASP A 80 -24.93 14.95 -2.69
C ASP A 80 -25.59 14.70 -4.07
N PRO A 81 -26.82 15.20 -4.31
CA PRO A 81 -27.52 15.02 -5.58
C PRO A 81 -26.84 15.75 -6.74
N SER A 82 -26.00 16.74 -6.41
CA SER A 82 -25.24 17.56 -7.34
C SER A 82 -23.96 16.87 -7.77
N TYR A 83 -23.46 15.91 -7.00
CA TYR A 83 -22.20 15.22 -7.31
C TYR A 83 -22.26 14.47 -8.64
N LYS A 84 -23.36 13.76 -8.89
CA LYS A 84 -23.59 13.11 -10.19
C LYS A 84 -23.75 14.15 -11.30
N LYS A 85 -24.48 15.25 -10.99
CA LYS A 85 -24.57 16.50 -11.74
C LYS A 85 -23.22 16.95 -12.32
N LEU A 86 -22.35 17.30 -11.38
CA LEU A 86 -21.02 17.84 -11.61
C LEU A 86 -20.08 16.82 -12.24
N TRP A 87 -20.24 15.54 -11.93
CA TRP A 87 -19.46 14.48 -12.57
C TRP A 87 -19.84 14.32 -14.05
N ASP A 88 -21.13 14.29 -14.36
CA ASP A 88 -21.62 14.21 -15.74
C ASP A 88 -21.26 15.48 -16.52
N GLU A 89 -21.40 16.67 -15.92
CA GLU A 89 -20.94 17.95 -16.52
C GLU A 89 -19.42 17.99 -16.74
N PHE A 90 -18.63 17.45 -15.81
CA PHE A 90 -17.19 17.35 -15.94
C PHE A 90 -16.81 16.38 -17.08
N VAL A 91 -17.42 15.20 -17.14
CA VAL A 91 -17.20 14.22 -18.22
C VAL A 91 -17.60 14.81 -19.57
N ASP A 92 -18.73 15.52 -19.64
CA ASP A 92 -19.17 16.20 -20.86
C ASP A 92 -18.22 17.34 -21.26
N ALA A 93 -17.70 18.10 -20.30
CA ALA A 93 -16.73 19.16 -20.57
C ALA A 93 -15.40 18.58 -21.11
N GLU A 94 -14.85 17.55 -20.49
CA GLU A 94 -13.67 16.82 -20.96
C GLU A 94 -13.90 16.20 -22.34
N ALA A 95 -15.05 15.54 -22.55
CA ALA A 95 -15.40 14.92 -23.83
C ALA A 95 -15.56 15.94 -24.97
N ARG A 96 -15.96 17.18 -24.67
CA ARG A 96 -16.05 18.27 -25.68
C ARG A 96 -14.69 18.69 -26.20
N TYR A 97 -13.62 18.60 -25.41
CA TYR A 97 -12.27 18.94 -25.86
C TYR A 97 -11.57 17.75 -26.54
N GLY A 98 -11.96 16.51 -26.21
CA GLY A 98 -11.49 15.32 -26.93
C GLY A 98 -9.96 15.23 -26.95
N LYS A 99 -9.34 14.99 -28.12
CA LYS A 99 -7.87 14.93 -28.27
C LYS A 99 -7.19 16.30 -28.35
N ASP A 100 -7.96 17.38 -28.36
CA ASP A 100 -7.51 18.74 -28.59
C ASP A 100 -7.60 19.61 -27.33
N ASP A 101 -7.69 19.01 -26.14
CA ASP A 101 -7.60 19.73 -24.88
C ASP A 101 -6.24 20.48 -24.81
N PRO A 102 -6.23 21.83 -24.75
CA PRO A 102 -5.01 22.60 -24.65
C PRO A 102 -4.25 22.38 -23.34
N VAL A 103 -4.90 21.85 -22.31
CA VAL A 103 -4.31 21.55 -20.99
C VAL A 103 -3.77 20.12 -20.93
N GLU A 104 -4.35 19.20 -21.69
CA GLU A 104 -3.85 17.84 -21.84
C GLU A 104 -2.61 17.82 -22.75
N GLY A 105 -1.45 17.50 -22.18
CA GLY A 105 -0.19 17.48 -22.92
C GLY A 105 -0.26 16.56 -24.14
N ARG A 106 0.13 17.06 -25.32
CA ARG A 106 0.14 16.24 -26.55
C ARG A 106 1.15 15.11 -26.42
N ILE A 107 0.70 13.86 -26.60
CA ILE A 107 1.58 12.72 -26.78
C ILE A 107 2.32 12.91 -28.12
N LYS A 108 3.53 13.49 -28.08
CA LYS A 108 4.41 13.49 -29.24
C LYS A 108 4.85 12.06 -29.53
N ASN A 109 5.02 11.73 -30.80
CA ASN A 109 5.59 10.44 -31.22
C ASN A 109 6.87 10.16 -30.41
N ALA A 110 7.02 8.91 -29.97
CA ALA A 110 8.19 8.45 -29.23
C ALA A 110 9.47 8.90 -29.96
N GLY A 111 10.28 9.74 -29.31
CA GLY A 111 11.60 10.08 -29.80
C GLY A 111 12.53 8.87 -29.80
N PRO A 112 13.74 9.00 -30.37
CA PRO A 112 14.67 7.88 -30.53
C PRO A 112 15.01 7.16 -29.21
N VAL A 113 14.99 7.88 -28.09
CA VAL A 113 15.21 7.32 -26.75
C VAL A 113 14.01 6.47 -26.29
N GLN A 114 12.78 6.93 -26.51
CA GLN A 114 11.58 6.18 -26.15
C GLN A 114 11.39 4.93 -27.03
N ALA A 115 11.81 4.99 -28.30
CA ALA A 115 11.84 3.85 -29.20
C ALA A 115 12.80 2.75 -28.71
N ARG A 116 14.00 3.16 -28.26
CA ARG A 116 15.01 2.24 -27.70
C ARG A 116 14.55 1.57 -26.41
N VAL A 117 13.82 2.30 -25.56
CA VAL A 117 13.24 1.76 -24.33
C VAL A 117 12.14 0.75 -24.62
N ARG A 118 11.30 0.97 -25.65
CA ARG A 118 10.29 0.00 -26.08
C ARG A 118 10.88 -1.29 -26.64
N GLU A 119 11.93 -1.17 -27.44
CA GLU A 119 12.70 -2.30 -27.97
C GLU A 119 13.28 -3.17 -26.84
N ILE A 120 13.81 -2.54 -25.77
CA ILE A 120 14.31 -3.24 -24.58
C ILE A 120 13.19 -3.89 -23.75
N LEU A 121 12.00 -3.28 -23.74
CA LEU A 121 10.84 -3.77 -22.98
C LEU A 121 9.97 -4.77 -23.75
N GLY A 122 10.29 -5.08 -25.01
CA GLY A 122 9.61 -6.11 -25.81
C GLY A 122 8.15 -5.81 -26.15
N ARG A 123 7.78 -4.52 -26.28
CA ARG A 123 6.45 -4.07 -26.74
C ARG A 123 6.56 -3.05 -27.86
#